data_AF-A0A9D1CKY7-F1
#
_entry.id   AF-A0A9D1CKY7-F1
#
_cell.length_a   1.000
_cell.length_b   1.000
_cell.length_c   1.000
_cell.angle_alpha   90.00
_cell.angle_beta   90.00
_cell.angle_gamma   90.00
#
_symmetry.space_group_name_H-M   'P 1'
#
loop_
_entity.id
_entity.type
_entity.pdbx_description
1 polymer ?
#
loop_
_entity_poly.entity_id
_entity_poly.type
_entity_poly.pdbx_seq_one_letter_code
_entity_poly.pdbx_strand_id
1 'polypeptide(L)'
;KKIGIILVSIILVLAIFYVIGGIITGEIKLSQKEYTVDEAQIQYDEVLLGSSLSLSDSDYYVLYGSTEDPFTADLRQLITNYSENEDSLSVYYVDMDSSFNKSYLVGKGEKSNSTISAINSEADLKISTPTWIRVSNNKVTEYVEGYDAVKEAITELSETE
;
A
#
# COMPACT_ATOMS: atom_id res chain seq x y z
N LYS A 1 33.86 26.41 35.51
CA LYS A 1 32.88 25.29 35.48
C LYS A 1 31.88 25.39 34.31
N LYS A 2 31.20 26.52 34.07
CA LYS A 2 30.21 26.68 32.98
C LYS A 2 30.78 26.52 31.56
N ILE A 3 31.97 27.06 31.27
CA ILE A 3 32.64 26.94 29.95
C ILE A 3 32.93 25.48 29.56
N GLY A 4 33.34 24.64 30.52
CA GLY A 4 33.64 23.23 30.25
C GLY A 4 32.39 22.44 29.87
N ILE A 5 31.24 22.76 30.48
CA ILE A 5 29.96 22.13 30.16
C ILE A 5 29.50 22.51 28.74
N ILE A 6 29.69 23.77 28.34
CA ILE A 6 29.36 24.23 26.99
C ILE A 6 30.22 23.52 25.94
N LEU A 7 31.52 23.38 26.19
CA LEU A 7 32.44 22.68 25.28
C LEU A 7 32.09 21.20 25.12
N VAL A 8 31.76 20.52 26.22
CA VAL A 8 31.31 19.11 26.18
C VAL A 8 29.98 18.99 25.44
N SER A 9 29.05 19.93 25.63
CA SER A 9 27.76 19.94 24.93
C SER A 9 27.92 20.10 23.41
N ILE A 10 28.85 20.95 22.95
CA ILE A 10 29.11 21.13 21.52
C ILE A 10 29.69 19.86 20.90
N ILE A 11 30.63 19.21 21.58
CA ILE A 11 31.22 17.94 21.12
C ILE A 11 30.15 16.85 21.03
N LEU A 12 29.22 16.79 21.99
CA LEU A 12 28.12 15.84 21.99
C LEU A 12 27.19 16.04 20.78
N VAL A 13 26.83 17.28 20.46
CA VAL A 13 25.97 17.59 19.32
C VAL A 13 26.65 17.22 17.99
N LEU A 14 27.93 17.52 17.84
CA LEU A 14 28.70 17.14 16.65
C LEU A 14 28.80 15.61 16.48
N ALA A 15 28.97 14.88 17.58
CA ALA A 15 28.98 13.41 17.54
C ALA A 15 27.63 12.83 17.08
N ILE A 16 26.50 13.41 17.52
CA ILE A 16 25.16 13.00 17.08
C ILE A 16 24.98 13.24 15.58
N PHE A 17 25.35 14.42 15.08
CA PHE A 17 25.26 14.72 13.64
C PHE A 17 26.13 13.80 12.79
N TYR A 18 27.32 13.45 13.25
CA TYR A 18 28.20 12.51 12.56
C TYR A 18 27.57 11.11 12.48
N VAL A 19 26.96 10.63 13.57
CA VAL A 19 26.26 9.33 13.59
C VAL A 19 25.05 9.35 12.65
N ILE A 20 24.22 10.40 12.69
CA ILE A 20 23.06 10.52 11.81
C ILE A 20 23.50 10.60 10.34
N GLY A 21 24.51 11.41 10.04
CA GLY A 21 25.08 11.53 8.70
C GLY A 21 25.63 10.20 8.19
N GLY A 22 26.36 9.45 9.00
CA GLY A 22 26.88 8.13 8.65
C GLY A 22 25.78 7.10 8.42
N ILE A 23 24.64 7.19 9.13
CA ILE A 23 23.46 6.34 8.87
C ILE A 23 22.83 6.70 7.52
N ILE A 24 22.63 7.99 7.23
CA ILE A 24 22.03 8.46 5.97
C ILE A 24 22.91 8.13 4.76
N THR A 25 24.23 8.28 4.91
CA THR A 25 25.21 8.06 3.82
C THR A 25 25.54 6.57 3.65
N GLY A 26 24.98 5.69 4.50
CA GLY A 26 25.19 4.24 4.46
C GLY A 26 26.55 3.76 4.96
N GLU A 27 27.40 4.66 5.46
CA GLU A 27 28.73 4.37 6.02
C GLU A 27 28.64 3.67 7.39
N ILE A 28 27.59 3.99 8.17
CA ILE A 28 27.30 3.39 9.47
C ILE A 28 26.09 2.47 9.31
N LYS A 29 26.35 1.17 9.23
CA LYS A 29 25.30 0.15 9.26
C LYS A 29 24.86 -0.06 10.71
N LEU A 30 23.72 0.51 11.09
CA LEU A 30 23.03 0.07 12.30
C LEU A 30 22.56 -1.36 12.07
N SER A 31 23.09 -2.32 12.83
CA SER A 31 22.58 -3.69 12.85
C SER A 31 21.17 -3.66 13.43
N GLN A 32 20.17 -3.41 12.59
CA GLN A 32 18.81 -3.84 12.90
C GLN A 32 18.89 -5.35 13.07
N LYS A 33 18.32 -5.87 14.17
CA LYS A 33 18.09 -7.31 14.30
C LYS A 33 17.35 -7.73 13.02
N GLU A 34 18.01 -8.55 12.21
CA GLU A 34 17.33 -9.32 11.17
C GLU A 34 16.27 -10.16 11.88
N TYR A 35 15.02 -9.74 11.71
CA TYR A 35 13.94 -10.69 11.72
C TYR A 35 14.13 -11.52 10.46
N THR A 36 14.57 -12.76 10.63
CA THR A 36 14.51 -13.77 9.57
C THR A 36 13.04 -13.95 9.23
N VAL A 37 12.59 -13.27 8.18
CA VAL A 37 11.36 -13.60 7.47
C VAL A 37 11.83 -14.35 6.23
N ASP A 38 11.85 -15.67 6.34
CA ASP A 38 11.89 -16.54 5.17
C ASP A 38 10.45 -16.65 4.67
N GLU A 39 10.01 -15.58 3.99
CA GLU A 39 8.80 -15.46 3.19
C GLU A 39 9.01 -14.18 2.39
N ALA A 40 8.98 -14.26 1.06
CA ALA A 40 9.21 -13.12 0.19
C ALA A 40 8.40 -11.90 0.70
N GLN A 41 9.09 -10.85 1.15
CA GLN A 41 8.43 -9.56 1.37
C GLN A 41 8.03 -9.05 -0.01
N ILE A 42 6.84 -9.45 -0.46
CA ILE A 42 6.23 -8.89 -1.64
C ILE A 42 5.99 -7.41 -1.31
N GLN A 43 6.84 -6.54 -1.85
CA GLN A 43 6.70 -5.10 -1.71
C GLN A 43 5.61 -4.66 -2.68
N TYR A 44 4.47 -4.29 -2.12
CA TYR A 44 3.40 -3.65 -2.88
C TYR A 44 3.55 -2.14 -2.73
N ASP A 45 3.21 -1.44 -3.79
CA ASP A 45 3.08 0.01 -3.72
C ASP A 45 1.79 0.34 -2.97
N GLU A 46 1.94 0.57 -1.67
CA GLU A 46 0.86 1.04 -0.82
C GLU A 46 0.53 2.50 -1.15
N VAL A 47 -0.75 2.77 -1.43
CA VAL A 47 -1.24 4.11 -1.77
C VAL A 47 -2.38 4.51 -0.84
N LEU A 48 -2.57 5.82 -0.69
CA LEU A 48 -3.72 6.34 0.05
C LEU A 48 -5.00 6.15 -0.77
N LEU A 49 -6.08 5.79 -0.09
CA LEU A 49 -7.40 5.61 -0.70
C LEU A 49 -7.86 6.87 -1.46
N GLY A 50 -7.57 8.06 -0.93
CA GLY A 50 -7.97 9.32 -1.57
C GLY A 50 -7.25 9.62 -2.89
N SER A 51 -6.11 8.97 -3.16
CA SER A 51 -5.33 9.14 -4.40
C SER A 51 -5.33 7.92 -5.30
N SER A 52 -5.88 6.79 -4.85
CA SER A 52 -5.78 5.51 -5.55
C SER A 52 -6.47 5.49 -6.91
N LEU A 53 -7.44 6.38 -7.16
CA LEU A 53 -8.13 6.48 -8.47
C LEU A 53 -7.55 7.57 -9.40
N SER A 54 -6.44 8.20 -9.01
CA SER A 54 -5.80 9.27 -9.78
C SER A 54 -4.26 9.17 -9.76
N LEU A 55 -3.74 7.93 -9.87
CA LEU A 55 -2.30 7.69 -9.95
C LEU A 55 -1.76 8.12 -11.32
N SER A 56 -0.43 8.17 -11.47
CA SER A 56 0.21 8.60 -12.71
C SER A 56 0.03 7.63 -13.88
N ASP A 57 -0.20 6.35 -13.59
CA ASP A 57 -0.32 5.30 -14.59
C ASP A 57 -1.65 5.43 -15.34
N SER A 58 -1.63 5.21 -16.66
CA SER A 58 -2.86 5.30 -17.46
C SER A 58 -3.82 4.16 -17.15
N ASP A 59 -3.30 2.95 -16.92
CA ASP A 59 -4.07 1.73 -16.75
C ASP A 59 -3.44 0.89 -15.64
N TYR A 60 -4.20 0.63 -14.58
CA TYR A 60 -3.70 -0.08 -13.40
C TYR A 60 -4.86 -0.67 -12.58
N TYR A 61 -4.50 -1.54 -11.64
CA TYR A 61 -5.43 -2.11 -10.68
C TYR A 61 -5.16 -1.63 -9.26
N VAL A 62 -6.21 -1.62 -8.43
CA VAL A 62 -6.12 -1.32 -7.00
C VAL A 62 -6.84 -2.41 -6.21
N LEU A 63 -6.13 -3.04 -5.28
CA LEU A 63 -6.68 -3.93 -4.27
C LEU A 63 -6.91 -3.14 -2.97
N TYR A 64 -8.15 -3.09 -2.53
CA TYR A 64 -8.55 -2.57 -1.22
C TYR A 64 -8.73 -3.77 -0.28
N GLY A 65 -7.88 -3.86 0.74
CA GLY A 65 -7.86 -5.01 1.63
C GLY A 65 -7.55 -4.61 3.07
N SER A 66 -7.83 -5.53 3.99
CA SER A 66 -7.44 -5.43 5.39
C SER A 66 -6.19 -6.30 5.60
N THR A 67 -5.17 -5.75 6.24
CA THR A 67 -3.97 -6.51 6.62
C THR A 67 -4.25 -7.51 7.75
N GLU A 68 -5.34 -7.32 8.49
CA GLU A 68 -5.84 -8.27 9.49
C GLU A 68 -6.64 -9.44 8.88
N ASP A 69 -7.07 -9.34 7.62
CA ASP A 69 -7.85 -10.37 6.93
C ASP A 69 -6.94 -11.40 6.23
N PRO A 70 -6.96 -12.70 6.63
CA PRO A 70 -6.17 -13.75 5.98
C PRO A 70 -6.51 -13.94 4.49
N PHE A 71 -7.71 -13.55 4.05
CA PHE A 71 -8.08 -13.62 2.63
C PHE A 71 -7.29 -12.62 1.78
N THR A 72 -6.91 -11.46 2.35
CA THR A 72 -6.06 -10.48 1.64
C THR A 72 -4.67 -11.05 1.34
N ALA A 73 -4.12 -11.89 2.21
CA ALA A 73 -2.82 -12.53 1.98
C ALA A 73 -2.85 -13.51 0.80
N ASP A 74 -3.94 -14.28 0.65
CA ASP A 74 -4.14 -15.19 -0.49
C ASP A 74 -4.25 -14.41 -1.81
N LEU A 75 -5.03 -13.33 -1.83
CA LEU A 75 -5.18 -12.46 -3.00
C LEU A 75 -3.85 -11.81 -3.42
N ARG A 76 -3.03 -11.41 -2.43
CA ARG A 76 -1.68 -10.89 -2.66
C ARG A 76 -0.79 -11.93 -3.35
N GLN A 77 -0.78 -13.17 -2.89
CA GLN A 77 0.01 -14.22 -3.55
C GLN A 77 -0.39 -14.41 -5.03
N LEU A 78 -1.68 -14.35 -5.35
CA LEU A 78 -2.18 -14.43 -6.72
C LEU A 78 -1.70 -13.24 -7.57
N ILE A 79 -1.71 -12.02 -7.01
CA ILE A 79 -1.22 -10.80 -7.68
C ILE A 79 0.28 -10.90 -7.98
N THR A 80 1.08 -11.47 -7.07
CA THR A 80 2.52 -11.70 -7.32
C THR A 80 2.72 -12.51 -8.60
N ASN A 81 1.98 -13.62 -8.75
CA ASN A 81 2.09 -14.47 -9.94
C ASN A 81 1.66 -13.72 -11.21
N TYR A 82 0.55 -12.99 -11.15
CA TYR A 82 0.09 -12.14 -12.25
C TYR A 82 1.16 -11.11 -12.67
N SER A 83 1.86 -10.52 -11.70
CA SER A 83 2.88 -9.48 -11.94
C SER A 83 4.16 -10.03 -12.58
N GLU A 84 4.34 -11.34 -12.64
CA GLU A 84 5.46 -11.97 -13.36
C GLU A 84 5.26 -11.98 -14.89
N ASN A 85 4.03 -11.73 -15.38
CA ASN A 85 3.72 -11.64 -16.80
C ASN A 85 4.27 -10.34 -17.41
N GLU A 86 4.85 -10.41 -18.62
CA GLU A 86 5.49 -9.24 -19.28
C GLU A 86 4.52 -8.09 -19.56
N ASP A 87 3.24 -8.40 -19.83
CA ASP A 87 2.19 -7.42 -20.14
C ASP A 87 1.31 -7.07 -18.92
N SER A 88 1.75 -7.43 -17.70
CA SER A 88 0.99 -7.14 -16.49
C SER A 88 0.91 -5.64 -16.21
N LEU A 89 -0.29 -5.18 -15.89
CA LEU A 89 -0.53 -3.84 -15.36
C LEU A 89 -0.11 -3.76 -13.89
N SER A 90 0.40 -2.60 -13.49
CA SER A 90 0.72 -2.29 -12.09
C SER A 90 -0.49 -2.53 -11.16
N VAL A 91 -0.23 -3.12 -10.01
CA VAL A 91 -1.23 -3.38 -8.96
C VAL A 91 -0.84 -2.66 -7.68
N TYR A 92 -1.69 -1.73 -7.25
CA TYR A 92 -1.52 -0.95 -6.03
C TYR A 92 -2.36 -1.51 -4.89
N TYR A 93 -1.88 -1.34 -3.66
CA TYR A 93 -2.59 -1.79 -2.46
C TYR A 93 -3.05 -0.61 -1.61
N VAL A 94 -4.28 -0.69 -1.11
CA VAL A 94 -4.81 0.26 -0.12
C VAL A 94 -5.09 -0.51 1.15
N ASP A 95 -4.30 -0.26 2.19
CA ASP A 95 -4.54 -0.81 3.53
C ASP A 95 -5.75 -0.13 4.16
N MET A 96 -6.87 -0.85 4.25
CA MET A 96 -8.12 -0.34 4.80
C MET A 96 -8.12 -0.30 6.34
N ASP A 97 -7.14 -0.94 6.99
CA ASP A 97 -6.97 -0.85 8.45
C ASP A 97 -6.20 0.41 8.88
N SER A 98 -5.46 1.00 7.94
CA SER A 98 -4.72 2.24 8.14
C SER A 98 -5.63 3.36 8.67
N SER A 99 -5.11 4.12 9.63
CA SER A 99 -5.84 5.26 10.23
C SER A 99 -6.25 6.32 9.20
N PHE A 100 -5.55 6.39 8.06
CA PHE A 100 -5.88 7.31 6.96
C PHE A 100 -7.03 6.81 6.08
N ASN A 101 -7.26 5.49 6.01
CA ASN A 101 -8.21 4.87 5.09
C ASN A 101 -9.47 4.35 5.82
N LYS A 102 -9.34 3.98 7.09
CA LYS A 102 -10.41 3.36 7.90
C LYS A 102 -11.69 4.20 8.02
N SER A 103 -11.59 5.53 7.88
CA SER A 103 -12.75 6.43 7.86
C SER A 103 -13.65 6.27 6.63
N TYR A 104 -13.13 5.64 5.57
CA TYR A 104 -13.82 5.37 4.31
C TYR A 104 -14.29 3.91 4.19
N LEU A 105 -13.96 3.05 5.16
CA LEU A 105 -14.48 1.69 5.19
C LEU A 105 -16.01 1.71 5.35
N VAL A 106 -16.73 0.91 4.56
CA VAL A 106 -18.19 0.73 4.71
C VAL A 106 -18.51 0.26 6.12
N GLY A 107 -19.33 1.01 6.86
CA GLY A 107 -19.80 0.61 8.18
C GLY A 107 -20.76 -0.59 8.10
N LYS A 108 -20.91 -1.34 9.21
CA LYS A 108 -21.85 -2.47 9.27
C LYS A 108 -23.27 -2.03 8.86
N GLY A 109 -23.78 -2.58 7.77
CA GLY A 109 -25.13 -2.31 7.25
C GLY A 109 -25.22 -1.15 6.24
N GLU A 110 -24.09 -0.53 5.89
CA GLU A 110 -24.01 0.46 4.82
C GLU A 110 -23.72 -0.21 3.47
N LYS A 111 -24.04 0.48 2.37
CA LYS A 111 -23.74 0.00 1.01
C LYS A 111 -22.48 0.68 0.50
N SER A 112 -21.64 -0.09 -0.18
CA SER A 112 -20.55 0.44 -0.98
C SER A 112 -21.08 1.26 -2.16
N ASN A 113 -20.25 2.13 -2.70
CA ASN A 113 -20.57 2.86 -3.92
C ASN A 113 -19.92 2.18 -5.12
N SER A 114 -20.56 1.12 -5.64
CA SER A 114 -20.08 0.40 -6.83
C SER A 114 -20.21 1.18 -8.16
N THR A 115 -20.69 2.43 -8.12
CA THR A 115 -20.86 3.29 -9.31
C THR A 115 -19.85 4.43 -9.40
N ILE A 116 -18.82 4.42 -8.55
CA ILE A 116 -17.75 5.42 -8.54
C ILE A 116 -17.11 5.48 -9.93
N SER A 117 -17.07 6.67 -10.51
CA SER A 117 -16.34 6.95 -11.74
C SER A 117 -15.18 7.93 -11.53
N ALA A 118 -15.21 8.69 -10.42
CA ALA A 118 -14.16 9.56 -9.90
C ALA A 118 -14.42 9.84 -8.41
N ILE A 119 -13.36 10.09 -7.64
CA ILE A 119 -13.45 10.51 -6.22
C ILE A 119 -13.80 12.00 -6.18
N ASN A 120 -15.08 12.33 -5.97
CA ASN A 120 -15.53 13.72 -5.88
C ASN A 120 -15.94 14.12 -4.46
N SER A 121 -16.11 13.14 -3.57
CA SER A 121 -16.52 13.34 -2.17
C SER A 121 -16.16 12.13 -1.29
N GLU A 122 -16.15 12.33 0.04
CA GLU A 122 -15.94 11.26 1.02
C GLU A 122 -17.01 10.14 0.96
N ALA A 123 -18.20 10.45 0.44
CA ALA A 123 -19.27 9.47 0.25
C ALA A 123 -19.01 8.55 -0.97
N ASP A 124 -18.20 9.01 -1.92
CA ASP A 124 -17.75 8.23 -3.08
C ASP A 124 -16.62 7.25 -2.71
N LEU A 125 -16.29 7.12 -1.43
CA LEU A 125 -15.13 6.34 -0.98
C LEU A 125 -15.51 5.17 -0.08
N LYS A 126 -16.81 4.92 0.10
CA LYS A 126 -17.31 3.76 0.84
C LYS A 126 -17.02 2.47 0.07
N ILE A 127 -15.90 1.84 0.43
CA ILE A 127 -15.39 0.61 -0.18
C ILE A 127 -15.43 -0.53 0.85
N SER A 128 -15.95 -1.70 0.44
CA SER A 128 -15.88 -2.92 1.24
C SER A 128 -14.54 -3.62 1.08
N THR A 129 -14.21 -4.56 1.95
CA THR A 129 -13.01 -5.39 1.81
C THR A 129 -13.37 -6.87 1.64
N PRO A 130 -12.71 -7.62 0.74
CA PRO A 130 -11.81 -7.12 -0.31
C PRO A 130 -12.58 -6.51 -1.49
N THR A 131 -11.98 -5.50 -2.14
CA THR A 131 -12.49 -4.92 -3.40
C THR A 131 -11.35 -4.74 -4.39
N TRP A 132 -11.62 -5.04 -5.65
CA TRP A 132 -10.70 -4.93 -6.78
C TRP A 132 -11.25 -3.92 -7.79
N ILE A 133 -10.44 -2.92 -8.14
CA ILE A 133 -10.84 -1.86 -9.06
C ILE A 133 -9.81 -1.72 -10.17
N ARG A 134 -10.29 -1.71 -11.42
CA ARG A 134 -9.47 -1.29 -12.57
C ARG A 134 -9.69 0.19 -12.85
N VAL A 135 -8.59 0.92 -12.97
CA VAL A 135 -8.58 2.31 -13.39
C VAL A 135 -7.93 2.39 -14.76
N SER A 136 -8.65 2.98 -15.72
CA SER A 136 -8.17 3.26 -17.06
C SER A 136 -8.47 4.71 -17.42
N ASN A 137 -7.44 5.46 -17.79
CA ASN A 137 -7.49 6.89 -18.10
C ASN A 137 -8.20 7.71 -17.00
N ASN A 138 -7.80 7.49 -15.74
CA ASN A 138 -8.38 8.12 -14.54
C ASN A 138 -9.89 7.88 -14.36
N LYS A 139 -10.41 6.78 -14.90
CA LYS A 139 -11.79 6.35 -14.73
C LYS A 139 -11.84 4.92 -14.26
N VAL A 140 -12.75 4.64 -13.33
CA VAL A 140 -13.06 3.27 -12.94
C VAL A 140 -13.75 2.57 -14.11
N THR A 141 -13.14 1.50 -14.60
CA THR A 141 -13.69 0.66 -15.69
C THR A 141 -14.16 -0.70 -15.20
N GLU A 142 -13.73 -1.11 -14.02
CA GLU A 142 -14.08 -2.38 -13.40
C GLU A 142 -14.16 -2.21 -11.89
N TYR A 143 -15.15 -2.85 -11.27
CA TYR A 143 -15.37 -2.81 -9.84
C TYR A 143 -15.91 -4.16 -9.37
N VAL A 144 -15.11 -4.90 -8.61
CA VAL A 144 -15.41 -6.26 -8.15
C VAL A 144 -15.28 -6.30 -6.63
N GLU A 145 -16.31 -6.81 -5.96
CA GLU A 145 -16.35 -6.91 -4.50
C GLU A 145 -16.47 -8.35 -4.03
N GLY A 146 -15.85 -8.63 -2.88
CA GLY A 146 -15.95 -9.92 -2.21
C GLY A 146 -14.87 -10.88 -2.66
N TYR A 147 -14.40 -11.70 -1.72
CA TYR A 147 -13.22 -12.52 -1.89
C TYR A 147 -13.30 -13.46 -3.11
N ASP A 148 -14.39 -14.22 -3.26
CA ASP A 148 -14.51 -15.19 -4.35
C ASP A 148 -14.45 -14.53 -5.73
N ALA A 149 -15.14 -13.40 -5.91
CA ALA A 149 -15.18 -12.68 -7.18
C ALA A 149 -13.85 -11.98 -7.48
N VAL A 150 -13.20 -11.38 -6.47
CA VAL A 150 -11.88 -10.78 -6.63
C VAL A 150 -10.83 -11.83 -6.98
N LYS A 151 -10.89 -13.00 -6.35
CA LYS A 151 -10.01 -14.14 -6.65
C LYS A 151 -10.18 -14.62 -8.08
N GLU A 152 -11.42 -14.78 -8.55
CA GLU A 152 -11.74 -15.15 -9.92
C GLU A 152 -11.16 -14.13 -10.91
N ALA A 153 -11.40 -12.83 -10.69
CA ALA A 153 -10.88 -11.77 -11.56
C ALA A 153 -9.34 -11.78 -11.69
N ILE A 154 -8.60 -11.95 -10.59
CA ILE A 154 -7.12 -12.01 -10.64
C ILE A 154 -6.64 -13.29 -11.35
N THR A 155 -7.35 -14.40 -11.17
CA THR A 155 -6.99 -15.68 -11.79
C THR A 155 -7.15 -15.61 -13.31
N GLU A 156 -8.26 -15.05 -13.80
CA GLU A 156 -8.50 -14.87 -15.25
C GLU A 156 -7.39 -14.02 -15.91
N LEU A 157 -6.90 -12.97 -15.23
CA LEU A 157 -5.80 -12.15 -15.71
C LEU A 157 -4.47 -12.91 -15.83
N SER A 158 -4.29 -13.96 -15.04
CA SER A 158 -3.08 -14.79 -15.05
C SER A 158 -3.13 -15.88 -16.13
N GLU A 159 -4.32 -16.23 -16.63
CA GLU A 159 -4.55 -17.29 -17.63
C GLU A 159 -4.61 -16.77 -19.07
N THR A 160 -4.66 -15.44 -19.27
CA THR A 160 -4.77 -14.84 -20.60
C THR A 160 -3.37 -14.71 -21.23
N GLU A 161 -2.84 -15.81 -21.78
CA GLU A 161 -1.68 -15.84 -22.70
C GLU A 161 -2.07 -15.55 -24.17
#